data_AF-A0A7W4GIU5-F1
#
_entry.id   AF-A0A7W4GIU5-F1
#
_cell.length_a   1.000
_cell.length_b   1.000
_cell.length_c   1.000
_cell.angle_alpha   90.00
_cell.angle_beta   90.00
_cell.angle_gamma   90.00
#
_symmetry.space_group_name_H-M   'P 1'
#
loop_
_entity.id
_entity.type
_entity.pdbx_description
1 polymer ?
#
loop_
_entity_poly.entity_id
_entity_poly.type
_entity_poly.pdbx_seq_one_letter_code
_entity_poly.pdbx_strand_id
1 'polypeptide(L)'
;MRIIFILCCLLLSFPSKANIGDMPREQQLAMQYMEALTDHDYTVLRRFYSRDTVFYDKTANTTYTGGRHIIAFLQRAHEGVLEYRLNVEHMFNTGSLVVIIGSYRLQGTCDQYG
;
A
#
# COMPACT_ATOMS: atom_id res chain seq x y z
N MET A 1 25.05 41.99 14.15
CA MET A 1 25.21 40.69 14.84
C MET A 1 23.89 39.97 15.20
N ARG A 2 22.70 40.50 14.88
CA ARG A 2 21.41 39.79 15.10
C ARG A 2 20.95 38.93 13.92
N ILE A 3 21.26 39.34 12.68
CA ILE A 3 20.77 38.69 11.46
C ILE A 3 21.50 37.36 11.17
N ILE A 4 22.79 37.26 11.52
CA ILE A 4 23.60 36.05 11.31
C ILE A 4 23.10 34.88 12.18
N PHE A 5 22.63 35.16 13.40
CA PHE A 5 22.06 34.14 14.28
C PHE A 5 20.74 33.57 13.74
N ILE A 6 19.89 34.41 13.14
CA ILE A 6 18.60 33.98 12.56
C ILE A 6 18.83 33.10 11.33
N LEU A 7 19.82 33.43 10.49
CA LEU A 7 20.17 32.63 9.31
C LEU A 7 20.71 31.24 9.69
N CYS A 8 21.45 31.15 10.80
CA CYS A 8 21.98 29.88 11.31
C CYS A 8 20.86 28.97 11.87
N CYS A 9 19.85 29.54 12.53
CA CYS A 9 18.68 28.78 13.00
C CYS A 9 17.84 28.20 11.86
N LEU A 10 17.70 28.91 10.74
CA LEU A 10 16.99 28.42 9.56
C LEU A 10 17.69 27.22 8.89
N LEU A 11 19.02 27.21 8.87
CA LEU A 11 19.82 26.14 8.26
C LEU A 11 19.93 24.87 9.13
N LEU A 12 19.61 24.94 10.42
CA LEU A 12 19.57 23.80 11.35
C LEU A 12 18.17 23.20 11.51
N SER A 13 17.22 23.61 10.68
CA SER A 13 15.89 23.01 10.63
C SER A 13 15.99 21.63 9.99
N PHE A 14 16.30 20.61 10.79
CA PHE A 14 16.17 19.23 10.35
C PHE A 14 14.74 18.99 9.86
N PRO A 15 14.52 18.36 8.69
CA PRO A 15 13.18 18.01 8.26
C PRO A 15 12.61 17.04 9.29
N SER A 16 11.67 17.53 10.10
CA SER A 16 10.79 16.69 10.90
C SER A 16 9.97 15.84 9.92
N LYS A 17 10.45 14.64 9.61
CA LYS A 17 9.55 13.60 9.09
C LYS A 17 8.51 13.36 10.19
N ALA A 18 7.24 13.55 9.87
CA ALA A 18 6.15 13.21 10.76
C ALA A 18 6.42 11.81 11.33
N ASN A 19 6.48 11.70 12.66
CA ASN A 19 6.73 10.45 13.32
C ASN A 19 5.62 9.46 12.92
N ILE A 20 5.98 8.46 12.13
CA ILE A 20 5.19 7.23 11.90
C ILE A 20 5.14 6.40 13.22
N GLY A 21 5.61 6.96 14.35
CA GLY A 21 5.68 6.31 15.66
C GLY A 21 4.32 6.04 16.32
N ASP A 22 3.24 6.66 15.86
CA ASP A 22 1.89 6.46 16.43
C ASP A 22 1.04 5.42 15.68
N MET A 23 1.51 4.92 14.53
CA MET A 23 0.74 3.95 13.76
C MET A 23 0.86 2.55 14.41
N PRO A 24 -0.26 1.88 14.78
CA PRO A 24 -0.23 0.52 15.30
C PRO A 24 0.49 -0.45 14.37
N ARG A 25 1.16 -1.46 14.94
CA ARG A 25 1.98 -2.42 14.18
C ARG A 25 1.19 -3.12 13.07
N GLU A 26 -0.08 -3.41 13.32
CA GLU A 26 -0.98 -4.05 12.35
C GLU A 26 -1.23 -3.15 11.15
N GLN A 27 -1.44 -1.84 11.38
CA GLN A 27 -1.60 -0.85 10.32
C GLN A 27 -0.29 -0.68 9.53
N GLN A 28 0.86 -0.69 10.20
CA GLN A 28 2.16 -0.66 9.52
C GLN A 28 2.35 -1.88 8.61
N LEU A 29 2.01 -3.08 9.08
CA LEU A 29 2.09 -4.31 8.29
C LEU A 29 1.12 -4.29 7.10
N ALA A 30 -0.09 -3.77 7.31
CA ALA A 30 -1.05 -3.58 6.22
C ALA A 30 -0.53 -2.59 5.17
N MET A 31 0.10 -1.48 5.58
CA MET A 31 0.68 -0.52 4.63
C MET A 31 1.86 -1.11 3.85
N GLN A 32 2.72 -1.93 4.48
CA GLN A 32 3.78 -2.66 3.77
C GLN A 32 3.22 -3.65 2.74
N TYR A 33 2.11 -4.32 3.08
CA TYR A 33 1.40 -5.18 2.14
C TYR A 33 0.82 -4.38 0.97
N MET A 34 0.16 -3.25 1.26
CA MET A 34 -0.44 -2.39 0.23
C MET A 34 0.62 -1.80 -0.69
N GLU A 35 1.77 -1.38 -0.17
CA GLU A 35 2.91 -0.90 -0.95
C GLU A 35 3.43 -1.98 -1.90
N ALA A 36 3.70 -3.19 -1.39
CA ALA A 36 4.12 -4.31 -2.23
C ALA A 36 3.08 -4.69 -3.30
N LEU A 37 1.78 -4.53 -3.00
CA LEU A 37 0.69 -4.77 -3.94
C LEU A 37 0.64 -3.70 -5.03
N THR A 38 0.69 -2.42 -4.66
CA THR A 38 0.58 -1.30 -5.61
C THR A 38 1.83 -1.13 -6.48
N ASP A 39 3.00 -1.48 -5.94
CA ASP A 39 4.27 -1.46 -6.68
C ASP A 39 4.50 -2.71 -7.54
N HIS A 40 3.55 -3.65 -7.52
CA HIS A 40 3.65 -4.94 -8.21
C HIS A 40 4.89 -5.75 -7.78
N ASP A 41 5.40 -5.57 -6.55
CA ASP A 41 6.49 -6.37 -6.00
C ASP A 41 5.97 -7.72 -5.51
N TYR A 42 5.76 -8.62 -6.47
CA TYR A 42 5.31 -9.98 -6.19
C TYR A 42 6.33 -10.82 -5.42
N THR A 43 7.58 -10.38 -5.28
CA THR A 43 8.59 -11.07 -4.47
C THR A 43 8.36 -10.79 -2.99
N VAL A 44 8.09 -9.54 -2.65
CA VAL A 44 7.74 -9.14 -1.28
C VAL A 44 6.31 -9.56 -0.95
N LEU A 45 5.35 -9.35 -1.86
CA LEU A 45 3.94 -9.66 -1.64
C LEU A 45 3.70 -11.14 -1.29
N ARG A 46 4.47 -12.06 -1.88
CA ARG A 46 4.41 -13.50 -1.57
C ARG A 46 4.67 -13.82 -0.09
N ARG A 47 5.42 -12.98 0.63
CA ARG A 47 5.75 -13.20 2.05
C ARG A 47 4.55 -13.05 2.98
N PHE A 48 3.50 -12.37 2.53
CA PHE A 48 2.25 -12.19 3.28
C PHE A 48 1.27 -13.35 3.13
N TYR A 49 1.56 -14.30 2.24
CA TYR A 49 0.62 -15.35 1.89
C TYR A 49 1.07 -16.74 2.34
N SER A 50 0.09 -17.56 2.74
CA SER A 50 0.23 -18.99 3.00
C SER A 50 -0.66 -19.79 2.04
N ARG A 51 -0.72 -21.11 2.22
CA ARG A 51 -1.66 -21.98 1.47
C ARG A 51 -3.13 -21.66 1.78
N ASP A 52 -3.40 -21.11 2.96
CA ASP A 52 -4.75 -20.97 3.49
C ASP A 52 -5.23 -19.50 3.43
N THR A 53 -4.41 -18.57 2.93
CA THR A 53 -4.80 -17.17 2.74
C THR A 53 -5.94 -17.03 1.73
N VAL A 54 -6.85 -16.10 2.00
CA VAL A 54 -8.00 -15.80 1.14
C VAL A 54 -7.91 -14.36 0.65
N PHE A 55 -8.03 -14.16 -0.66
CA PHE A 55 -8.32 -12.87 -1.29
C PHE A 55 -9.76 -12.91 -1.78
N TYR A 56 -10.59 -11.98 -1.29
CA TYR A 56 -12.01 -11.93 -1.64
C TYR A 56 -12.39 -10.52 -2.09
N ASP A 57 -12.79 -10.40 -3.36
CA ASP A 57 -13.47 -9.22 -3.87
C ASP A 57 -14.98 -9.45 -3.77
N LYS A 58 -15.60 -8.80 -2.79
CA LYS A 58 -17.04 -8.88 -2.55
C LYS A 58 -17.85 -8.24 -3.67
N THR A 59 -17.32 -7.21 -4.33
CA THR A 59 -18.03 -6.47 -5.39
C THR A 59 -18.09 -7.25 -6.69
N ALA A 60 -17.02 -7.97 -7.02
CA ALA A 60 -16.95 -8.89 -8.15
C ALA A 60 -17.38 -10.33 -7.79
N ASN A 61 -17.79 -10.58 -6.55
CA ASN A 61 -18.12 -11.90 -6.00
C ASN A 61 -17.09 -13.00 -6.36
N THR A 62 -15.81 -12.66 -6.28
CA THR A 62 -14.70 -13.53 -6.72
C THR A 62 -13.76 -13.83 -5.56
N THR A 63 -13.41 -15.10 -5.37
CA THR A 63 -12.55 -15.57 -4.28
C THR A 63 -11.36 -16.35 -4.81
N TYR A 64 -10.17 -16.05 -4.31
CA TYR A 64 -8.94 -16.83 -4.54
C TYR A 64 -8.38 -17.32 -3.21
N THR A 65 -8.14 -18.62 -3.10
CA THR A 65 -7.53 -19.23 -1.91
C THR A 65 -6.14 -19.77 -2.24
N GLY A 66 -5.19 -19.44 -1.36
CA GLY A 66 -3.79 -19.83 -1.44
C GLY A 66 -2.92 -18.81 -2.18
N GLY A 67 -1.77 -18.49 -1.60
CA GLY A 67 -0.86 -17.45 -2.09
C GLY A 67 -0.41 -17.62 -3.54
N ARG A 68 -0.23 -18.87 -4.00
CA ARG A 68 0.10 -19.15 -5.41
C ARG A 68 -1.00 -18.67 -6.35
N HIS A 69 -2.27 -18.92 -6.00
CA HIS A 69 -3.42 -18.58 -6.84
C HIS A 69 -3.67 -17.07 -6.83
N ILE A 70 -3.55 -16.44 -5.65
CA ILE A 70 -3.67 -15.00 -5.47
C ILE A 70 -2.62 -14.27 -6.31
N ILE A 71 -1.34 -14.66 -6.21
CA ILE A 71 -0.28 -14.03 -7.00
C ILE A 71 -0.48 -14.21 -8.50
N ALA A 72 -0.86 -15.43 -8.94
CA ALA A 72 -1.09 -15.69 -10.36
C ALA A 72 -2.25 -14.84 -10.92
N PHE A 73 -3.29 -14.62 -10.11
CA PHE A 73 -4.38 -13.70 -10.47
C PHE A 73 -3.87 -12.26 -10.59
N LEU A 74 -3.21 -11.72 -9.56
CA LEU A 74 -2.72 -10.34 -9.56
C LEU A 74 -1.75 -10.06 -10.70
N GLN A 75 -0.86 -11.00 -11.01
CA GLN A 75 0.08 -10.87 -12.14
C GLN A 75 -0.63 -10.73 -13.48
N ARG A 76 -1.72 -11.48 -13.72
CA ARG A 76 -2.51 -11.36 -14.95
C ARG A 76 -3.37 -10.09 -14.95
N ALA A 77 -3.99 -9.78 -13.82
CA ALA A 77 -4.89 -8.65 -13.67
C ALA A 77 -4.18 -7.29 -13.80
N HIS A 78 -2.87 -7.24 -13.52
CA HIS A 78 -2.06 -6.02 -13.61
C HIS A 78 -1.08 -6.02 -14.79
N GLU A 79 -1.20 -6.96 -15.72
CA GLU A 79 -0.36 -6.95 -16.92
C GLU A 79 -0.65 -5.70 -17.77
N GLY A 80 0.36 -4.89 -18.08
CA GLY A 80 0.15 -3.63 -18.81
C GLY A 80 -0.40 -2.47 -17.99
N VAL A 81 -0.51 -2.61 -16.66
CA VAL A 81 -0.78 -1.48 -15.76
C VAL A 81 0.49 -0.64 -15.57
N LEU A 82 0.36 0.68 -15.79
CA LEU A 82 1.45 1.65 -15.72
C LEU A 82 1.51 2.37 -14.36
N GLU A 83 0.34 2.72 -13.82
CA GLU A 83 0.21 3.32 -12.50
C GLU A 83 -0.87 2.56 -11.73
N TYR A 84 -0.53 2.12 -10.51
CA TYR A 84 -1.50 1.59 -9.56
C TYR A 84 -1.16 2.16 -8.20
N ARG A 85 -2.05 2.99 -7.64
CA ARG A 85 -1.82 3.66 -6.36
C ARG A 85 -3.07 3.61 -5.50
N LEU A 86 -2.86 3.45 -4.20
CA LEU A 86 -3.89 3.63 -3.18
C LEU A 86 -3.70 4.98 -2.51
N ASN A 87 -4.72 5.84 -2.59
CA ASN A 87 -4.82 7.05 -1.79
C ASN A 87 -5.64 6.76 -0.54
N VAL A 88 -4.99 6.73 0.62
CA VAL A 88 -5.66 6.45 1.91
C VAL A 88 -6.28 7.74 2.45
N GLU A 89 -7.58 7.71 2.73
CA GLU A 89 -8.32 8.80 3.38
C GLU A 89 -8.44 8.55 4.88
N HIS A 90 -8.79 7.32 5.26
CA HIS A 90 -8.90 6.89 6.65
C HIS A 90 -8.41 5.46 6.82
N MET A 91 -7.76 5.18 7.95
CA MET A 91 -7.33 3.83 8.33
C MET A 91 -7.51 3.64 9.84
N PHE A 92 -8.00 2.47 10.24
CA PHE A 92 -8.15 2.07 11.63
C PHE A 92 -8.02 0.55 11.77
N ASN A 93 -7.91 0.05 13.01
CA ASN A 93 -7.87 -1.38 13.27
C ASN A 93 -8.59 -1.77 14.57
N THR A 94 -8.99 -3.03 14.66
CA THR A 94 -9.41 -3.70 15.91
C THR A 94 -8.70 -5.04 15.97
N GLY A 95 -7.71 -5.15 16.86
CA GLY A 95 -6.76 -6.26 16.83
C GLY A 95 -6.04 -6.32 15.48
N SER A 96 -6.00 -7.52 14.87
CA SER A 96 -5.37 -7.75 13.56
C SER A 96 -6.23 -7.37 12.36
N LEU A 97 -7.48 -6.95 12.56
CA LEU A 97 -8.33 -6.49 11.47
C LEU A 97 -8.04 -5.02 11.19
N VAL A 98 -7.45 -4.74 10.03
CA VAL A 98 -7.19 -3.39 9.54
C VAL A 98 -8.23 -3.04 8.48
N VAL A 99 -8.81 -1.84 8.59
CA VAL A 99 -9.73 -1.28 7.60
C VAL A 99 -9.08 -0.05 7.00
N ILE A 100 -9.02 -0.03 5.66
CA ILE A 100 -8.49 1.08 4.88
C ILE A 100 -9.62 1.61 4.00
N ILE A 101 -9.89 2.91 4.09
CA ILE A 101 -10.86 3.64 3.28
C ILE A 101 -10.07 4.63 2.43
N GLY A 102 -10.35 4.65 1.13
CA GLY A 102 -9.63 5.48 0.19
C GLY A 102 -10.04 5.22 -1.25
N SER A 103 -9.20 5.68 -2.18
CA SER A 103 -9.42 5.53 -3.62
C SER A 103 -8.23 4.86 -4.30
N TYR A 104 -8.50 3.90 -5.19
CA TYR A 104 -7.50 3.38 -6.11
C TYR A 104 -7.45 4.22 -7.37
N ARG A 105 -6.24 4.59 -7.78
CA ARG A 105 -5.94 5.16 -9.09
C ARG A 105 -5.23 4.12 -9.92
N LEU A 106 -5.80 3.77 -11.06
CA LEU A 106 -5.22 2.84 -12.02
C LEU A 106 -5.08 3.53 -13.38
N GLN A 107 -3.89 3.46 -13.97
CA GLN A 107 -3.61 3.86 -15.35
C GLN A 107 -2.93 2.70 -16.06
N GLY A 108 -3.41 2.31 -17.24
CA GLY A 108 -2.85 1.20 -18.01
C GLY A 108 -3.15 1.35 -19.50
N THR A 109 -2.58 0.46 -20.31
CA THR A 109 -2.92 0.35 -21.74
C THR A 109 -4.36 -0.17 -21.89
N CYS A 110 -5.19 0.50 -22.69
CA CYS A 110 -6.63 0.21 -22.82
C CYS A 110 -7.00 -1.21 -23.28
N ASP A 111 -6.05 -2.00 -23.78
CA ASP A 111 -6.31 -3.34 -24.34
C ASP A 111 -6.83 -4.36 -23.30
N GLN A 112 -6.75 -4.05 -22.00
CA GLN A 112 -7.30 -4.91 -20.94
C GLN A 112 -8.75 -4.58 -20.53
N TYR A 113 -9.34 -3.53 -21.09
CA TYR A 113 -10.71 -3.08 -20.77
C TYR A 113 -11.67 -3.15 -21.98
N GLY A 114 -11.28 -3.86 -23.05
CA GLY A 114 -12.06 -4.04 -24.29
C GLY A 114 -12.13 -5.49 -24.75
#